data_AF-A0A935S5N5-F1
#
_entry.id   AF-A0A935S5N5-F1
#
_cell.length_a   1.000
_cell.length_b   1.000
_cell.length_c   1.000
_cell.angle_alpha   90.00
_cell.angle_beta   90.00
_cell.angle_gamma   90.00
#
_symmetry.space_group_name_H-M   'P 1'
#
loop_
_entity.id
_entity.type
_entity.pdbx_description
1 polymer ?
#
loop_
_entity_poly.entity_id
_entity_poly.type
_entity_poly.pdbx_seq_one_letter_code
_entity_poly.pdbx_strand_id
1 'polypeptide(L)' 'MNTNFALEIGTANGGTLLGHCRLAKAGATIISIDLPEGKFGGGYPDWKIPIYQRFAGKQQDLS' A
#
# COMPACT_ATOMS: atom_id res chain seq x y z
N MET A 1 -10.30 11.39 5.83
CA MET A 1 -10.58 11.97 4.49
C MET A 1 -11.80 11.27 3.91
N ASN A 2 -12.52 11.89 2.96
CA ASN A 2 -13.61 11.24 2.24
C ASN A 2 -13.07 10.55 0.97
N THR A 3 -12.15 9.61 1.16
CA THR A 3 -11.38 9.00 0.06
C THR A 3 -11.85 7.57 -0.18
N ASN A 4 -12.36 7.30 -1.38
CA ASN A 4 -12.74 5.95 -1.83
C ASN A 4 -11.59 5.23 -2.55
N PHE A 5 -10.61 5.97 -3.07
CA PHE A 5 -9.46 5.42 -3.81
C PHE A 5 -8.16 6.11 -3.39
N ALA A 6 -7.10 5.36 -3.15
CA ALA A 6 -5.74 5.87 -2.94
C ALA A 6 -4.75 5.08 -3.80
N LEU A 7 -3.82 5.78 -4.44
CA LEU A 7 -2.75 5.19 -5.25
C LEU A 7 -1.39 5.69 -4.73
N GLU A 8 -0.50 4.75 -4.45
CA GLU A 8 0.90 4.99 -4.15
C GLU A 8 1.77 4.42 -5.28
N ILE A 9 2.80 5.17 -5.69
CA ILE A 9 3.83 4.73 -6.62
C ILE A 9 5.17 4.80 -5.90
N GLY A 10 5.78 3.64 -5.67
CA GLY A 10 6.95 3.46 -4.82
C GLY A 10 6.55 3.20 -3.36
N THR A 11 6.57 1.93 -2.97
CA THR A 11 6.23 1.46 -1.62
C THR A 11 7.38 1.74 -0.63
N ALA A 12 8.64 1.63 -1.08
CA ALA A 12 9.83 1.74 -0.22
C ALA A 12 9.73 0.87 1.06
N ASN A 13 9.48 1.47 2.24
CA ASN A 13 9.24 0.75 3.49
C ASN A 13 7.77 0.73 3.95
N GLY A 14 6.84 1.30 3.17
CA GLY A 14 5.40 1.25 3.40
C GLY A 14 4.85 2.29 4.37
N GLY A 15 5.62 3.33 4.72
CA GLY A 15 5.18 4.36 5.67
C GLY A 15 3.98 5.17 5.15
N THR A 16 4.05 5.59 3.89
CA THR A 16 2.96 6.32 3.21
C THR A 16 1.76 5.40 2.98
N LEU A 17 1.99 4.16 2.54
CA LEU A 17 0.97 3.11 2.45
C LEU A 17 0.17 2.92 3.75
N LEU A 18 0.86 2.82 4.89
CA LEU A 18 0.21 2.73 6.19
C LEU A 18 -0.66 3.97 6.45
N GLY A 19 -0.16 5.16 6.14
CA GLY A 19 -0.94 6.40 6.23
C GLY A 19 -2.22 6.35 5.39
N HIS A 20 -2.12 5.88 4.14
CA HIS A 20 -3.29 5.69 3.27
C HIS A 20 -4.32 4.75 3.90
N CYS A 21 -3.91 3.59 4.41
CA CYS A 21 -4.83 2.65 5.05
C CYS A 21 -5.52 3.24 6.29
N ARG A 22 -4.82 4.04 7.10
CA ARG A 22 -5.38 4.64 8.32
C ARG A 22 -6.32 5.82 8.05
N LEU A 23 -6.12 6.55 6.96
CA LEU A 23 -6.86 7.79 6.67
C LEU A 23 -8.01 7.61 5.66
N ALA A 24 -7.96 6.56 4.84
CA ALA A 24 -8.98 6.23 3.87
C ALA A 24 -10.24 5.67 4.54
N LYS A 25 -11.37 5.69 3.82
CA LYS A 25 -12.64 5.15 4.32
C LYS A 25 -12.56 3.64 4.54
N ALA A 26 -13.47 3.13 5.35
CA ALA A 26 -13.55 1.69 5.63
C ALA A 26 -13.72 0.85 4.35
N GLY A 27 -14.47 1.31 3.34
CA GLY A 27 -14.65 0.61 2.06
C GLY A 27 -13.78 1.13 0.92
N ALA A 28 -12.64 1.75 1.22
CA ALA A 28 -11.76 2.30 0.20
C ALA A 28 -10.92 1.22 -0.48
N THR A 29 -10.61 1.41 -1.75
CA THR A 29 -9.61 0.66 -2.50
C THR A 29 -8.28 1.40 -2.46
N ILE A 30 -7.21 0.69 -2.09
CA ILE A 30 -5.86 1.23 -1.97
C ILE A 30 -4.97 0.40 -2.89
N ILE A 31 -4.19 1.08 -3.72
CA ILE A 31 -3.31 0.44 -4.69
C ILE A 31 -1.89 0.92 -4.40
N SER A 32 -0.93 0.01 -4.23
CA SER A 32 0.49 0.34 -4.11
C SER A 32 1.28 -0.35 -5.21
N ILE A 33 1.96 0.43 -6.04
CA ILE A 33 2.75 -0.07 -7.16
C ILE A 33 4.23 0.24 -6.90
N ASP A 34 5.07 -0.77 -6.82
CA ASP A 34 6.53 -0.60 -6.79
C ASP A 34 7.15 -1.16 -8.07
N LEU A 35 8.35 -0.68 -8.39
CA LEU A 35 9.15 -1.26 -9.46
C LEU A 35 9.75 -2.59 -8.97
N PRO A 36 9.94 -3.56 -9.87
CA PRO A 36 10.74 -4.74 -9.56
C PRO A 36 12.14 -4.34 -9.10
N GLU A 37 12.76 -5.17 -8.25
CA GLU A 37 14.16 -4.97 -7.85
C GLU A 37 15.08 -4.86 -9.07
N GLY A 38 16.04 -3.92 -9.05
CA GLY A 38 16.98 -3.75 -10.14
C GLY A 38 17.78 -2.44 -10.08
N LYS A 39 18.49 -2.13 -11.17
CA LYS A 39 19.42 -0.97 -11.25
C LYS A 39 18.79 0.39 -10.87
N PHE A 40 17.48 0.52 -11.03
CA PHE A 40 16.71 1.73 -10.73
C PHE A 40 15.52 1.48 -9.79
N GLY A 41 15.34 0.24 -9.33
CA GLY A 41 14.19 -0.20 -8.55
C GLY A 41 14.63 -0.75 -7.21
N GLY A 42 14.02 -0.25 -6.14
CA GLY A 42 14.24 -0.77 -4.80
C GLY A 42 13.47 -2.06 -4.56
N GLY A 43 12.26 -2.18 -5.15
CA GLY A 43 11.33 -3.24 -4.85
C GLY A 43 11.11 -3.41 -3.36
N TYR A 44 10.50 -4.53 -3.00
CA TYR A 44 10.56 -5.03 -1.64
C TYR A 44 10.54 -6.55 -1.68
N PRO A 45 11.18 -7.21 -0.71
CA PRO A 45 11.20 -8.66 -0.69
C PRO A 45 9.80 -9.20 -0.38
N ASP A 46 9.44 -10.32 -1.03
CA ASP A 46 8.09 -10.91 -0.98
C ASP A 46 7.55 -11.13 0.45
N TRP A 47 8.43 -11.36 1.43
CA TRP A 47 8.01 -11.54 2.83
C TRP A 47 7.35 -10.30 3.44
N LYS A 48 7.55 -9.10 2.86
CA LYS A 48 6.85 -7.88 3.27
C LYS A 48 5.41 -7.79 2.73
N ILE A 49 5.06 -8.51 1.66
CA ILE A 49 3.70 -8.55 1.09
C ILE A 49 2.65 -8.83 2.18
N PRO A 50 2.72 -9.93 2.95
CA PRO A 50 1.71 -10.21 3.98
C PRO A 50 1.71 -9.19 5.13
N ILE A 51 2.78 -8.42 5.32
CA ILE A 51 2.82 -7.34 6.32
C ILE A 51 2.03 -6.13 5.80
N TYR A 52 2.27 -5.74 4.54
CA TYR A 52 1.57 -4.62 3.90
C TYR A 52 0.07 -4.90 3.77
N GLN A 53 -0.31 -6.11 3.38
CA GLN A 53 -1.72 -6.52 3.33
C GLN A 53 -2.46 -6.35 4.66
N ARG A 54 -1.76 -6.45 5.80
CA ARG A 54 -2.34 -6.23 7.14
C ARG A 54 -2.52 -4.77 7.51
N PHE A 55 -2.05 -3.83 6.70
CA PHE A 55 -2.30 -2.41 6.91
C PHE A 55 -3.76 -2.06 6.62
N ALA A 56 -4.39 -2.76 5.67
CA ALA A 56 -5.79 -2.61 5.32
C ALA A 56 -6.72 -2.92 6.52
N GLY A 57 -7.72 -2.07 6.72
CA GLY A 57 -8.81 -2.30 7.67
C GLY A 57 -9.81 -3.35 7.17
N LYS A 58 -10.73 -3.78 8.05
CA LYS A 58 -11.67 -4.91 7.82
C LYS A 58 -12.54 -4.85 6.56
N GLN A 59 -12.69 -3.69 5.93
CA GLN A 59 -13.53 -3.48 4.75
C GLN A 59 -12.76 -2.85 3.58
N GLN A 60 -11.47 -2.57 3.78
CA GLN A 60 -10.63 -1.94 2.77
C GLN A 60 -10.06 -3.03 1.87
N ASP A 61 -9.91 -2.69 0.60
CA ASP A 61 -9.18 -3.51 -0.36
C ASP A 61 -7.79 -2.91 -0.56
N LEU A 62 -6.76 -3.76 -0.49
CA LEU A 62 -5.38 -3.36 -0.71
C LEU A 62 -4.72 -4.34 -1.68
N SER A 63 -4.30 -3.81 -2.83
CA SER A 63 -3.63 -4.52 -3.91
C SER A 63 -2.24 -3.95 -4.19
#